data_AF-A0A7W7WJZ7-F1
#
_entry.id   AF-A0A7W7WJZ7-F1
#
_cell.length_a   1.000
_cell.length_b   1.000
_cell.length_c   1.000
_cell.angle_alpha   90.00
_cell.angle_beta   90.00
_cell.angle_gamma   90.00
#
_symmetry.space_group_name_H-M   'P 1'
#
loop_
_entity.id
_entity.type
_entity.pdbx_description
1 polymer ?
#
loop_
_entity_poly.entity_id
_entity_poly.type
_entity_poly.pdbx_seq_one_letter_code
_entity_poly.pdbx_strand_id
1 'polypeptide(L)'
;MPPTVSRAAGARRLARRVGIAGAALVAVAAQLLTSPIADARGGGQHRVGDDVIQANPLPFTTRFEGDFHGSITRISNSLMTCDETKPPLDPAQPPCEQARTGEGTRPINNNYQMKYVNIDPGTIGPFGDAIYSASSADLGLIEGSTVKYARLYWGGTRGIEDVVLPESQIDEVYLKLPGDTTYTNIANQQPSIGYITTEAESSYQASADITDMVKAKGNGTYTVANMDSVVKPHSWGGWTIVVAYENPCKPLRHIHLWDGFQVELPDSPPRELKLTGLQTPPVDDDVIGKLGFVVYDGDLKWTGDTLAVQSTNGPLANFVDPNHKADDAFNSTIEELTPADQFNRVPYNRNNFGYDSNRWDISDFLRAGDTDITVKFDTDKDGYDLGVFYAYVNLDSAVEEG
;
A
#
# COMPACT_ATOMS: atom_id res chain seq x y z
N MET A 1 -47.87 -2.90 22.09
CA MET A 1 -46.79 -2.00 22.53
C MET A 1 -45.46 -2.67 22.19
N PRO A 2 -44.75 -2.24 21.15
CA PRO A 2 -43.40 -2.71 20.85
C PRO A 2 -42.37 -1.75 21.49
N PRO A 3 -41.16 -2.21 21.88
CA PRO A 3 -40.08 -1.31 22.23
C PRO A 3 -39.25 -0.95 20.99
N THR A 4 -39.02 0.34 20.86
CA THR A 4 -38.22 1.04 19.85
C THR A 4 -36.72 0.86 20.06
N VAL A 5 -36.03 0.56 18.96
CA VAL A 5 -34.58 0.70 18.77
C VAL A 5 -34.24 2.15 18.43
N SER A 6 -33.00 2.55 18.73
CA SER A 6 -32.24 3.70 18.18
C SER A 6 -32.18 4.97 19.04
N ARG A 7 -30.98 5.25 19.56
CA ARG A 7 -30.31 6.58 19.52
C ARG A 7 -28.96 6.50 20.23
N ALA A 8 -27.89 6.30 19.46
CA ALA A 8 -26.53 6.66 19.86
C ALA A 8 -25.66 6.89 18.62
N ALA A 9 -26.10 7.79 17.74
CA ALA A 9 -25.30 8.33 16.65
C ALA A 9 -25.59 9.83 16.61
N GLY A 10 -24.84 10.61 17.39
CA GLY A 10 -25.08 12.05 17.50
C GLY A 10 -24.40 12.69 18.70
N ALA A 11 -23.07 12.59 18.79
CA ALA A 11 -22.28 13.46 19.66
C ALA A 11 -20.77 13.38 19.33
N ARG A 12 -20.37 13.65 18.08
CA ARG A 12 -18.97 13.96 17.75
C ARG A 12 -18.93 15.01 16.65
N ARG A 13 -19.21 16.27 17.01
CA ARG A 13 -18.88 17.45 16.19
C ARG A 13 -18.48 18.60 17.12
N LEU A 14 -17.48 19.36 16.66
CA LEU A 14 -16.83 20.55 17.25
C LEU A 14 -15.77 20.31 18.33
N ALA A 15 -14.58 19.87 17.90
CA ALA A 15 -13.32 20.42 18.39
C ALA A 15 -12.16 20.06 17.43
N ARG A 16 -12.06 20.73 16.27
CA ARG A 16 -10.82 20.73 15.48
C ARG A 16 -10.61 22.10 14.83
N ARG A 17 -9.57 22.78 15.32
CA ARG A 17 -8.72 23.83 14.70
C ARG A 17 -9.33 25.20 14.38
N VAL A 18 -9.21 26.12 15.34
CA VAL A 18 -8.84 27.52 15.06
C VAL A 18 -7.37 27.66 15.44
N GLY A 19 -6.52 28.09 14.51
CA GLY A 19 -5.14 28.40 14.86
C GLY A 19 -4.16 28.55 13.70
N ILE A 20 -4.48 29.29 12.63
CA ILE A 20 -3.45 29.97 11.83
C ILE A 20 -4.04 31.29 11.30
N ALA A 21 -3.60 32.41 11.87
CA ALA A 21 -3.51 33.71 11.18
C ALA A 21 -2.65 34.70 11.98
N GLY A 22 -1.50 35.09 11.40
CA GLY A 22 -0.91 36.42 11.59
C GLY A 22 0.28 36.53 12.54
N ALA A 23 1.49 36.61 11.97
CA ALA A 23 2.27 37.86 11.96
C ALA A 23 3.59 37.65 11.19
N ALA A 24 3.68 38.27 10.02
CA ALA A 24 4.94 38.52 9.34
C ALA A 24 5.64 39.70 10.03
N LEU A 25 6.92 39.56 10.36
CA LEU A 25 7.83 40.68 10.60
C LEU A 25 9.21 40.33 10.04
N VAL A 26 9.65 41.18 9.12
CA VAL A 26 10.90 41.12 8.38
C VAL A 26 12.06 41.48 9.30
N ALA A 27 13.14 40.69 9.26
CA ALA A 27 14.49 41.13 9.60
C ALA A 27 15.48 40.51 8.62
N VAL A 28 16.06 41.36 7.77
CA VAL A 28 17.17 41.03 6.88
C VAL A 28 18.46 41.06 7.69
N ALA A 29 19.22 39.97 7.67
CA ALA A 29 20.64 39.98 7.96
C ALA A 29 21.34 38.94 7.08
N ALA A 30 22.16 39.43 6.16
CA ALA A 30 23.01 38.62 5.30
C ALA A 30 24.22 38.11 6.10
N GLN A 31 24.41 36.80 6.15
CA GLN A 31 25.71 36.17 6.40
C GLN A 31 25.86 34.95 5.49
N LEU A 32 26.75 35.08 4.50
CA LEU A 32 27.25 33.99 3.68
C LEU A 32 28.13 33.10 4.57
N LEU A 33 27.62 31.92 4.93
CA LEU A 33 28.42 30.81 5.41
C LEU A 33 28.01 29.58 4.61
N THR A 34 28.94 29.08 3.81
CA THR A 34 28.83 27.82 3.11
C THR A 34 28.82 26.70 4.13
N SER A 35 27.64 26.19 4.46
CA SER A 35 27.52 24.94 5.23
C SER A 35 27.93 23.76 4.33
N PRO A 36 28.73 22.81 4.82
CA PRO A 36 28.92 21.56 4.10
C PRO A 36 27.57 20.84 4.03
N ILE A 37 27.27 20.31 2.84
CA ILE A 37 26.11 19.48 2.54
C ILE A 37 26.21 18.25 3.47
N ALA A 38 25.30 18.15 4.42
CA ALA A 38 25.13 16.95 5.21
C ALA A 38 24.29 15.98 4.37
N ASP A 39 24.89 14.86 3.97
CA ASP A 39 24.16 13.69 3.50
C ASP A 39 23.15 13.27 4.57
N ALA A 40 21.86 13.48 4.30
CA ALA A 40 20.80 12.81 5.02
C ALA A 40 20.82 11.33 4.57
N ARG A 41 21.56 10.53 5.35
CA ARG A 41 21.86 9.09 5.20
C ARG A 41 22.88 8.75 4.11
N GLY A 42 24.15 8.98 4.42
CA GLY A 42 25.29 8.38 3.72
C GLY A 42 25.46 6.91 4.09
N GLY A 43 25.77 6.08 3.10
CA GLY A 43 26.13 4.68 3.29
C GLY A 43 27.43 4.50 4.08
N GLY A 44 27.43 3.58 5.04
CA GLY A 44 28.60 3.17 5.81
C GLY A 44 28.28 2.83 7.26
N GLN A 45 28.32 1.52 7.56
CA GLN A 45 28.44 0.86 8.87
C GLN A 45 27.94 1.61 10.12
N HIS A 46 26.77 1.16 10.61
CA HIS A 46 26.20 1.40 11.93
C HIS A 46 26.05 2.88 12.32
N ARG A 47 24.87 3.45 12.03
CA ARG A 47 24.32 4.52 12.86
C ARG A 47 23.28 3.90 13.78
N VAL A 48 23.56 3.94 15.07
CA VAL A 48 22.54 3.86 16.13
C VAL A 48 21.48 4.92 15.78
N GLY A 49 20.27 4.50 15.40
CA GLY A 49 19.24 5.43 14.88
C GLY A 49 17.94 4.82 14.34
N ASP A 50 17.87 3.50 14.08
CA ASP A 50 16.64 2.85 13.58
C ASP A 50 15.98 1.95 14.64
N ASP A 51 16.25 2.19 15.92
CA ASP A 51 15.57 1.50 17.01
C ASP A 51 14.08 1.87 17.03
N VAL A 52 13.21 0.86 17.16
CA VAL A 52 11.77 1.07 17.34
C VAL A 52 11.54 1.69 18.72
N ILE A 53 11.09 2.95 18.74
CA ILE A 53 10.77 3.70 19.97
C ILE A 53 9.32 3.49 20.42
N GLN A 54 8.40 3.27 19.48
CA GLN A 54 7.01 2.94 19.77
C GLN A 54 6.43 2.12 18.61
N ALA A 55 5.62 1.10 18.90
CA ALA A 55 4.95 0.36 17.83
C ALA A 55 3.65 -0.28 18.33
N ASN A 56 2.75 -0.48 17.37
CA ASN A 56 1.61 -1.38 17.45
C ASN A 56 1.61 -2.25 16.18
N PRO A 57 2.53 -3.23 16.07
CA PRO A 57 2.53 -4.13 14.93
C PRO A 57 1.27 -4.98 14.97
N LEU A 58 0.68 -5.24 13.81
CA LEU A 58 -0.45 -6.15 13.67
C LEU A 58 0.07 -7.51 13.20
N PRO A 59 -0.18 -8.61 13.93
CA PRO A 59 0.18 -9.93 13.44
C PRO A 59 -0.61 -10.22 12.16
N PHE A 60 0.03 -10.89 11.21
CA PHE A 60 -0.66 -11.31 10.00
C PHE A 60 -1.70 -12.38 10.32
N THR A 61 -2.94 -12.15 9.90
CA THR A 61 -4.07 -13.05 10.16
C THR A 61 -4.91 -13.22 8.90
N THR A 62 -5.59 -14.36 8.79
CA THR A 62 -6.58 -14.58 7.74
C THR A 62 -7.72 -13.59 7.86
N ARG A 63 -8.02 -12.88 6.78
CA ARG A 63 -9.19 -12.00 6.66
C ARG A 63 -10.29 -12.57 5.82
N PHE A 64 -9.92 -13.32 4.79
CA PHE A 64 -10.85 -14.01 3.93
C PHE A 64 -10.17 -15.26 3.38
N GLU A 65 -10.89 -16.36 3.37
CA GLU A 65 -10.51 -17.58 2.66
C GLU A 65 -11.75 -18.22 2.04
N GLY A 66 -11.58 -18.95 0.94
CA GLY A 66 -12.67 -19.74 0.37
C GLY A 66 -12.31 -20.43 -0.94
N ASP A 67 -13.04 -21.50 -1.21
CA ASP A 67 -12.92 -22.31 -2.42
C ASP A 67 -14.11 -22.06 -3.34
N PHE A 68 -13.87 -21.48 -4.51
CA PHE A 68 -14.91 -21.27 -5.53
C PHE A 68 -14.30 -21.00 -6.91
N HIS A 69 -15.11 -21.18 -7.96
CA HIS A 69 -14.76 -20.72 -9.30
C HIS A 69 -14.67 -19.20 -9.28
N GLY A 70 -13.48 -18.63 -9.34
CA GLY A 70 -13.32 -17.19 -9.12
C GLY A 70 -11.88 -16.71 -9.18
N SER A 71 -11.62 -15.54 -8.59
CA SER A 71 -10.25 -15.05 -8.38
C SER A 71 -10.22 -14.03 -7.24
N ILE A 72 -9.01 -13.59 -6.91
CA ILE A 72 -8.74 -12.42 -6.08
C ILE A 72 -7.86 -11.45 -6.86
N THR A 73 -8.27 -10.19 -6.90
CA THR A 73 -7.59 -9.11 -7.61
C THR A 73 -7.46 -7.88 -6.72
N ARG A 74 -6.83 -6.83 -7.22
CA ARG A 74 -6.72 -5.54 -6.55
C ARG A 74 -6.87 -4.37 -7.52
N ILE A 75 -7.20 -3.23 -6.97
CA ILE A 75 -6.94 -1.92 -7.56
C ILE A 75 -6.22 -1.06 -6.53
N SER A 76 -5.36 -0.15 -6.97
CA SER A 76 -4.50 0.62 -6.05
C SER A 76 -3.99 1.90 -6.69
N ASN A 77 -3.72 2.90 -5.86
CA ASN A 77 -2.93 4.04 -6.30
C ASN A 77 -2.21 4.73 -5.13
N SER A 78 -1.15 5.48 -5.44
CA SER A 78 -0.49 6.35 -4.49
C SER A 78 -1.28 7.65 -4.28
N LEU A 79 -1.14 8.23 -3.10
CA LEU A 79 -1.67 9.54 -2.73
C LEU A 79 -0.56 10.56 -2.48
N MET A 80 0.71 10.18 -2.65
CA MET A 80 1.87 11.05 -2.53
C MET A 80 2.76 11.00 -3.77
N THR A 81 3.46 12.10 -4.02
CA THR A 81 4.42 12.21 -5.13
C THR A 81 5.39 13.35 -4.86
N CYS A 82 6.49 13.42 -5.60
CA CYS A 82 7.37 14.59 -5.58
C CYS A 82 6.60 15.85 -6.02
N ASP A 83 7.01 17.02 -5.52
CA ASP A 83 6.48 18.32 -5.88
C ASP A 83 7.25 18.89 -7.07
N GLU A 84 6.63 18.86 -8.25
CA GLU A 84 7.22 19.42 -9.48
C GLU A 84 7.46 20.93 -9.44
N THR A 85 6.88 21.65 -8.48
CA THR A 85 7.10 23.09 -8.32
C THR A 85 8.40 23.42 -7.58
N LYS A 86 9.11 22.40 -7.08
CA LYS A 86 10.36 22.52 -6.32
C LYS A 86 11.49 21.77 -7.02
N PRO A 87 12.74 22.27 -6.94
CA PRO A 87 13.87 21.48 -7.37
C PRO A 87 14.02 20.23 -6.47
N PRO A 88 14.62 19.15 -6.98
CA PRO A 88 15.06 18.03 -6.15
C PRO A 88 16.00 18.52 -5.04
N LEU A 89 15.98 17.81 -3.91
CA LEU A 89 16.87 18.08 -2.78
C LEU A 89 18.31 17.68 -3.08
N ASP A 90 18.46 16.55 -3.77
CA ASP A 90 19.73 16.11 -4.35
C ASP A 90 19.84 16.63 -5.79
N PRO A 91 20.77 17.56 -6.08
CA PRO A 91 20.94 18.13 -7.42
C PRO A 91 21.35 17.12 -8.51
N ALA A 92 21.77 15.91 -8.13
CA ALA A 92 22.05 14.83 -9.08
C ALA A 92 20.78 14.16 -9.61
N GLN A 93 19.64 14.38 -8.96
CA GLN A 93 18.36 13.83 -9.40
C GLN A 93 17.71 14.64 -10.53
N PRO A 94 16.97 13.97 -11.42
CA PRO A 94 16.21 14.66 -12.46
C PRO A 94 15.00 15.42 -11.86
N PRO A 95 14.36 16.32 -12.62
CA PRO A 95 13.08 16.92 -12.22
C PRO A 95 12.01 15.89 -11.89
N CYS A 96 11.06 16.27 -11.03
CA CYS A 96 10.01 15.39 -10.52
C CYS A 96 9.23 14.64 -11.63
N GLU A 97 8.93 15.30 -12.74
CA GLU A 97 8.20 14.70 -13.85
C GLU A 97 8.94 13.53 -14.49
N GLN A 98 10.28 13.61 -14.59
CA GLN A 98 11.14 12.53 -15.05
C GLN A 98 11.30 11.45 -13.96
N ALA A 99 11.40 11.86 -12.70
CA ALA A 99 11.45 10.92 -11.58
C ALA A 99 10.20 10.02 -11.50
N ARG A 100 9.01 10.58 -11.79
CA ARG A 100 7.72 9.86 -11.87
C ARG A 100 7.69 8.78 -12.97
N THR A 101 8.44 8.98 -14.06
CA THR A 101 8.59 7.96 -15.13
C THR A 101 9.67 6.93 -14.80
N GLY A 102 10.35 7.08 -13.65
CA GLY A 102 11.43 6.20 -13.21
C GLY A 102 12.80 6.58 -13.77
N GLU A 103 12.97 7.77 -14.32
CA GLU A 103 14.28 8.28 -14.72
C GLU A 103 15.10 8.72 -13.49
N GLY A 104 16.44 8.76 -13.63
CA GLY A 104 17.36 9.04 -12.53
C GLY A 104 17.99 7.78 -11.92
N THR A 105 19.09 7.95 -11.19
CA THR A 105 19.85 6.85 -10.59
C THR A 105 19.23 6.35 -9.29
N ARG A 106 18.55 7.22 -8.54
CA ARG A 106 17.86 6.91 -7.28
C ARG A 106 16.72 7.91 -7.06
N PRO A 107 15.64 7.84 -7.88
CA PRO A 107 14.53 8.79 -7.84
C PRO A 107 13.58 8.55 -6.65
N ILE A 108 14.13 8.41 -5.45
CA ILE A 108 13.43 8.05 -4.21
C ILE A 108 12.79 9.26 -3.54
N ASN A 109 11.76 9.03 -2.71
CA ASN A 109 11.05 10.06 -1.92
C ASN A 109 11.98 10.93 -1.05
N ASN A 110 13.13 10.41 -0.60
CA ASN A 110 14.12 11.15 0.22
C ASN A 110 14.75 12.33 -0.53
N ASN A 111 14.84 12.24 -1.85
CA ASN A 111 15.55 13.20 -2.68
C ASN A 111 14.66 14.32 -3.23
N TYR A 112 13.39 14.38 -2.84
CA TYR A 112 12.44 15.38 -3.32
C TYR A 112 11.65 16.03 -2.20
N GLN A 113 11.21 17.26 -2.44
CA GLN A 113 10.06 17.79 -1.72
C GLN A 113 8.83 16.97 -2.12
N MET A 114 8.05 16.50 -1.15
CA MET A 114 6.87 15.68 -1.41
C MET A 114 5.59 16.50 -1.33
N LYS A 115 4.53 16.01 -1.96
CA LYS A 115 3.18 16.57 -1.88
C LYS A 115 2.12 15.48 -2.04
N TYR A 116 0.89 15.83 -1.70
CA TYR A 116 -0.26 15.00 -2.05
C TYR A 116 -0.55 15.03 -3.55
N VAL A 117 -0.94 13.87 -4.07
CA VAL A 117 -1.67 13.74 -5.33
C VAL A 117 -3.12 14.17 -5.06
N ASN A 118 -3.66 15.05 -5.89
CA ASN A 118 -5.07 15.43 -5.82
C ASN A 118 -5.68 15.58 -7.21
N ILE A 119 -6.40 14.55 -7.66
CA ILE A 119 -7.10 14.54 -8.95
C ILE A 119 -8.51 15.16 -8.89
N ASP A 120 -8.97 15.55 -7.70
CA ASP A 120 -10.32 16.09 -7.48
C ASP A 120 -10.31 17.41 -6.69
N PRO A 121 -9.49 18.41 -7.09
CA PRO A 121 -9.35 19.66 -6.35
C PRO A 121 -10.63 20.49 -6.40
N GLY A 122 -10.98 21.12 -5.27
CA GLY A 122 -12.18 21.96 -5.14
C GLY A 122 -13.46 21.19 -4.79
N THR A 123 -13.43 19.86 -4.79
CA THR A 123 -14.50 19.02 -4.25
C THR A 123 -14.49 19.05 -2.72
N ILE A 124 -15.66 18.81 -2.13
CA ILE A 124 -15.89 18.84 -0.69
C ILE A 124 -16.21 17.43 -0.18
N GLY A 125 -15.57 17.05 0.92
CA GLY A 125 -15.78 15.79 1.61
C GLY A 125 -17.12 15.74 2.38
N PRO A 126 -17.50 14.55 2.89
CA PRO A 126 -18.76 14.34 3.61
C PRO A 126 -18.91 15.20 4.87
N PHE A 127 -17.81 15.75 5.40
CA PHE A 127 -17.81 16.60 6.59
C PHE A 127 -17.70 18.10 6.31
N GLY A 128 -17.64 18.50 5.04
CA GLY A 128 -17.59 19.91 4.62
C GLY A 128 -16.17 20.46 4.45
N ASP A 129 -15.16 19.62 4.61
CA ASP A 129 -13.74 19.90 4.37
C ASP A 129 -13.38 19.74 2.88
N ALA A 130 -12.34 20.45 2.43
CA ALA A 130 -11.88 20.34 1.06
C ALA A 130 -11.16 19.00 0.83
N ILE A 131 -11.31 18.45 -0.38
CA ILE A 131 -10.49 17.33 -0.82
C ILE A 131 -9.07 17.83 -1.08
N TYR A 132 -8.09 17.34 -0.32
CA TYR A 132 -6.68 17.77 -0.42
C TYR A 132 -5.75 16.68 -0.97
N SER A 133 -6.17 15.42 -0.89
CA SER A 133 -5.53 14.28 -1.57
C SER A 133 -6.61 13.44 -2.23
N ALA A 134 -6.36 12.97 -3.45
CA ALA A 134 -7.26 12.09 -4.19
C ALA A 134 -6.52 11.40 -5.34
N SER A 135 -6.72 10.10 -5.49
CA SER A 135 -6.30 9.32 -6.65
C SER A 135 -7.31 8.20 -6.92
N SER A 136 -7.34 7.69 -8.16
CA SER A 136 -8.33 6.70 -8.57
C SER A 136 -7.73 5.49 -9.26
N ALA A 137 -8.50 4.40 -9.25
CA ALA A 137 -8.26 3.21 -10.04
C ALA A 137 -9.58 2.53 -10.45
N ASP A 138 -9.58 1.85 -11.59
CA ASP A 138 -10.76 1.24 -12.19
C ASP A 138 -10.84 -0.25 -11.85
N LEU A 139 -11.91 -0.67 -11.17
CA LEU A 139 -12.21 -2.08 -10.98
C LEU A 139 -12.88 -2.63 -12.24
N GLY A 140 -12.28 -3.66 -12.84
CA GLY A 140 -12.79 -4.32 -14.05
C GLY A 140 -12.91 -5.84 -13.89
N LEU A 141 -13.85 -6.31 -13.08
CA LEU A 141 -14.15 -7.74 -12.98
C LEU A 141 -14.80 -8.25 -14.28
N ILE A 142 -14.55 -9.52 -14.61
CA ILE A 142 -15.19 -10.19 -15.76
C ILE A 142 -16.72 -10.13 -15.61
N GLU A 143 -17.45 -9.97 -16.72
CA GLU A 143 -18.91 -10.01 -16.71
C GLU A 143 -19.44 -11.30 -16.05
N GLY A 144 -20.54 -11.19 -15.31
CA GLY A 144 -21.10 -12.30 -14.53
C GLY A 144 -20.39 -12.57 -13.20
N SER A 145 -19.36 -11.79 -12.84
CA SER A 145 -18.69 -11.92 -11.54
C SER A 145 -19.59 -11.49 -10.37
N THR A 146 -19.50 -12.22 -9.27
CA THR A 146 -20.14 -11.90 -7.98
C THR A 146 -19.06 -11.63 -6.93
N VAL A 147 -19.01 -10.40 -6.41
CA VAL A 147 -18.10 -10.02 -5.33
C VAL A 147 -18.42 -10.85 -4.08
N LYS A 148 -17.41 -11.52 -3.51
CA LYS A 148 -17.51 -12.29 -2.26
C LYS A 148 -16.98 -11.50 -1.08
N TYR A 149 -15.89 -10.79 -1.28
CA TYR A 149 -15.23 -9.98 -0.26
C TYR A 149 -14.50 -8.80 -0.89
N ALA A 150 -14.49 -7.65 -0.21
CA ALA A 150 -13.64 -6.52 -0.59
C ALA A 150 -13.19 -5.74 0.65
N ARG A 151 -11.90 -5.43 0.72
CA ARG A 151 -11.31 -4.63 1.80
C ARG A 151 -10.44 -3.51 1.24
N LEU A 152 -10.65 -2.31 1.77
CA LEU A 152 -9.83 -1.14 1.50
C LEU A 152 -8.73 -1.05 2.56
N TYR A 153 -7.49 -0.89 2.13
CA TYR A 153 -6.31 -0.61 2.93
C TYR A 153 -5.76 0.76 2.55
N TRP A 154 -5.35 1.53 3.56
CA TRP A 154 -4.62 2.79 3.38
C TRP A 154 -3.50 2.90 4.40
N GLY A 155 -2.44 3.58 4.02
CA GLY A 155 -1.27 3.75 4.86
C GLY A 155 -0.36 4.84 4.32
N GLY A 156 0.48 5.37 5.19
CA GLY A 156 1.38 6.48 4.87
C GLY A 156 2.38 6.75 5.96
N THR A 157 3.23 7.73 5.72
CA THR A 157 4.10 8.32 6.74
C THR A 157 3.28 9.03 7.81
N ARG A 158 3.08 8.37 8.95
CA ARG A 158 2.45 8.94 10.15
C ARG A 158 3.28 10.06 10.77
N GLY A 159 4.60 10.02 10.64
CA GLY A 159 5.49 10.97 11.28
C GLY A 159 6.90 11.00 10.72
N ILE A 160 7.57 12.16 10.79
CA ILE A 160 9.00 12.31 10.47
C ILE A 160 9.60 13.25 11.52
N GLU A 161 10.70 12.81 12.13
CA GLU A 161 11.40 13.51 13.21
C GLU A 161 10.46 13.86 14.39
N ASP A 162 10.15 15.14 14.57
CA ASP A 162 9.42 15.71 15.70
C ASP A 162 7.90 15.75 15.50
N VAL A 163 7.41 15.42 14.29
CA VAL A 163 5.99 15.44 13.95
C VAL A 163 5.48 14.02 13.83
N VAL A 164 4.50 13.66 14.66
CA VAL A 164 3.79 12.38 14.57
C VAL A 164 2.28 12.63 14.66
N LEU A 165 1.52 12.17 13.68
CA LEU A 165 0.07 12.33 13.64
C LEU A 165 -0.61 11.43 14.68
N PRO A 166 -1.63 11.93 15.41
CA PRO A 166 -2.40 11.10 16.33
C PRO A 166 -3.26 10.09 15.56
N GLU A 167 -3.50 8.90 16.14
CA GLU A 167 -4.31 7.84 15.49
C GLU A 167 -5.68 8.34 15.01
N SER A 168 -6.35 9.20 15.80
CA SER A 168 -7.63 9.83 15.44
C SER A 168 -7.61 10.76 14.20
N GLN A 169 -6.45 10.96 13.58
CA GLN A 169 -6.30 11.71 12.33
C GLN A 169 -6.07 10.77 11.14
N ILE A 170 -5.54 9.57 11.37
CA ILE A 170 -5.22 8.58 10.32
C ILE A 170 -6.25 7.43 10.28
N ASP A 171 -7.32 7.54 11.08
CA ASP A 171 -8.35 6.51 11.27
C ASP A 171 -9.47 6.55 10.23
N GLU A 172 -9.40 7.40 9.21
CA GLU A 172 -10.38 7.45 8.14
C GLU A 172 -9.80 7.92 6.81
N VAL A 173 -10.51 7.57 5.74
CA VAL A 173 -10.34 8.10 4.37
C VAL A 173 -11.70 8.34 3.76
N TYR A 174 -11.74 9.08 2.66
CA TYR A 174 -12.95 9.28 1.89
C TYR A 174 -12.96 8.40 0.64
N LEU A 175 -14.08 7.76 0.36
CA LEU A 175 -14.27 6.90 -0.80
C LEU A 175 -15.42 7.40 -1.68
N LYS A 176 -15.15 7.60 -2.97
CA LYS A 176 -16.14 7.84 -4.01
C LYS A 176 -16.21 6.60 -4.90
N LEU A 177 -17.37 5.96 -4.92
CA LEU A 177 -17.63 4.71 -5.62
C LEU A 177 -18.02 4.97 -7.09
N PRO A 178 -18.04 3.95 -7.95
CA PRO A 178 -18.50 4.08 -9.33
C PRO A 178 -19.89 4.74 -9.43
N GLY A 179 -19.96 5.79 -10.25
CA GLY A 179 -21.18 6.56 -10.52
C GLY A 179 -21.60 7.52 -9.41
N ASP A 180 -20.92 7.58 -8.26
CA ASP A 180 -21.22 8.54 -7.21
C ASP A 180 -20.64 9.93 -7.52
N THR A 181 -21.40 10.97 -7.16
CA THR A 181 -20.96 12.38 -7.28
C THR A 181 -20.39 12.92 -5.98
N THR A 182 -20.46 12.17 -4.88
CA THR A 182 -20.04 12.59 -3.54
C THR A 182 -19.23 11.49 -2.86
N TYR A 183 -18.33 11.90 -1.97
CA TYR A 183 -17.55 10.97 -1.14
C TYR A 183 -18.35 10.47 0.06
N THR A 184 -18.03 9.25 0.50
CA THR A 184 -18.47 8.65 1.76
C THR A 184 -17.28 8.52 2.70
N ASN A 185 -17.48 8.78 3.99
CA ASN A 185 -16.44 8.56 4.99
C ASN A 185 -16.26 7.07 5.29
N ILE A 186 -15.02 6.59 5.23
CA ILE A 186 -14.65 5.22 5.54
C ILE A 186 -13.69 5.24 6.72
N ALA A 187 -14.21 4.90 7.89
CA ALA A 187 -13.42 4.77 9.11
C ALA A 187 -12.74 3.40 9.17
N ASN A 188 -11.59 3.34 9.85
CA ASN A 188 -10.89 2.11 10.19
C ASN A 188 -11.83 1.16 10.95
N GLN A 189 -11.85 -0.10 10.52
CA GLN A 189 -12.62 -1.17 11.14
C GLN A 189 -11.72 -2.26 11.73
N GLN A 190 -10.41 -2.06 11.76
CA GLN A 190 -9.50 -2.89 12.55
C GLN A 190 -9.67 -2.57 14.05
N PRO A 191 -9.40 -3.54 14.95
CA PRO A 191 -9.39 -3.29 16.39
C PRO A 191 -8.43 -2.18 16.83
N SER A 192 -7.33 -1.99 16.07
CA SER A 192 -6.36 -0.91 16.23
C SER A 192 -5.70 -0.59 14.88
N ILE A 193 -5.04 0.57 14.79
CA ILE A 193 -4.25 0.96 13.62
C ILE A 193 -2.84 0.41 13.77
N GLY A 194 -2.33 -0.27 12.74
CA GLY A 194 -0.94 -0.71 12.73
C GLY A 194 -0.02 0.50 12.60
N TYR A 195 0.99 0.62 13.44
CA TYR A 195 2.03 1.64 13.28
C TYR A 195 3.38 1.17 13.82
N ILE A 196 4.43 1.71 13.23
CA ILE A 196 5.82 1.57 13.68
C ILE A 196 6.35 3.00 13.82
N THR A 197 7.15 3.26 14.84
CA THR A 197 7.81 4.54 15.07
C THR A 197 9.26 4.24 15.43
N THR A 198 10.19 4.69 14.58
CA THR A 198 11.63 4.73 14.81
C THR A 198 12.05 6.15 15.21
N GLU A 199 13.34 6.40 15.42
CA GLU A 199 13.82 7.77 15.68
C GLU A 199 13.67 8.69 14.46
N ALA A 200 13.56 8.13 13.26
CA ALA A 200 13.53 8.89 12.02
C ALA A 200 12.11 9.04 11.43
N GLU A 201 11.30 7.99 11.51
CA GLU A 201 9.99 7.94 10.86
C GLU A 201 8.95 7.25 11.75
N SER A 202 7.67 7.56 11.51
CA SER A 202 6.57 6.70 11.88
C SER A 202 5.73 6.40 10.66
N SER A 203 5.36 5.13 10.50
CA SER A 203 4.49 4.63 9.44
C SER A 203 3.17 4.11 10.02
N TYR A 204 2.15 3.93 9.18
CA TYR A 204 0.91 3.29 9.60
C TYR A 204 0.17 2.56 8.48
N GLN A 205 -0.70 1.63 8.87
CA GLN A 205 -1.75 1.07 8.03
C GLN A 205 -3.08 0.97 8.79
N ALA A 206 -4.16 1.33 8.11
CA ALA A 206 -5.54 1.13 8.53
C ALA A 206 -6.36 0.49 7.40
N SER A 207 -7.53 -0.06 7.74
CA SER A 207 -8.38 -0.73 6.74
C SER A 207 -9.85 -0.85 7.13
N ALA A 208 -10.70 -1.03 6.14
CA ALA A 208 -12.15 -1.21 6.30
C ALA A 208 -12.71 -2.25 5.34
N ASP A 209 -13.64 -3.07 5.83
CA ASP A 209 -14.46 -3.94 4.98
C ASP A 209 -15.44 -3.08 4.19
N ILE A 210 -15.32 -3.11 2.87
CA ILE A 210 -16.18 -2.38 1.94
C ILE A 210 -16.96 -3.33 1.02
N THR A 211 -17.07 -4.61 1.41
CA THR A 211 -17.69 -5.69 0.63
C THR A 211 -19.07 -5.30 0.12
N ASP A 212 -19.93 -4.76 0.98
CA ASP A 212 -21.30 -4.40 0.60
C ASP A 212 -21.33 -3.20 -0.36
N MET A 213 -20.39 -2.26 -0.23
CA MET A 213 -20.26 -1.13 -1.14
C MET A 213 -19.82 -1.59 -2.53
N VAL A 214 -18.82 -2.49 -2.59
CA VAL A 214 -18.31 -3.04 -3.85
C VAL A 214 -19.34 -3.96 -4.50
N LYS A 215 -20.08 -4.78 -3.73
CA LYS A 215 -21.22 -5.58 -4.23
C LYS A 215 -22.31 -4.71 -4.83
N ALA A 216 -22.65 -3.59 -4.18
CA ALA A 216 -23.72 -2.71 -4.63
C ALA A 216 -23.36 -1.90 -5.89
N LYS A 217 -22.08 -1.57 -6.06
CA LYS A 217 -21.62 -0.67 -7.13
C LYS A 217 -20.96 -1.38 -8.30
N GLY A 218 -20.24 -2.47 -8.04
CA GLY A 218 -19.56 -3.25 -9.08
C GLY A 218 -18.42 -2.51 -9.76
N ASN A 219 -18.21 -2.81 -11.04
CA ASN A 219 -17.11 -2.25 -11.82
C ASN A 219 -17.19 -0.73 -12.00
N GLY A 220 -16.03 -0.13 -12.24
CA GLY A 220 -15.85 1.28 -12.56
C GLY A 220 -14.79 1.95 -11.71
N THR A 221 -14.76 3.27 -11.74
CA THR A 221 -13.73 4.07 -11.05
C THR A 221 -14.02 4.19 -9.56
N TYR A 222 -13.06 3.79 -8.75
CA TYR A 222 -13.00 4.05 -7.30
C TYR A 222 -11.99 5.16 -7.06
N THR A 223 -12.39 6.19 -6.31
CA THR A 223 -11.48 7.29 -5.90
C THR A 223 -11.36 7.31 -4.40
N VAL A 224 -10.14 7.21 -3.88
CA VAL A 224 -9.83 7.37 -2.45
C VAL A 224 -9.19 8.72 -2.24
N ALA A 225 -9.60 9.39 -1.17
CA ALA A 225 -9.25 10.77 -0.89
C ALA A 225 -9.04 11.02 0.61
N ASN A 226 -8.42 12.16 0.92
CA ASN A 226 -8.19 12.67 2.28
C ASN A 226 -7.54 11.64 3.21
N MET A 227 -6.59 10.87 2.69
CA MET A 227 -5.66 10.12 3.53
C MET A 227 -4.68 11.11 4.17
N ASP A 228 -4.55 11.04 5.50
CA ASP A 228 -3.60 11.82 6.27
C ASP A 228 -2.20 11.19 6.27
N SER A 229 -1.19 12.02 6.10
CA SER A 229 0.24 11.67 6.12
C SER A 229 1.02 12.95 6.45
N VAL A 230 2.21 12.83 7.01
CA VAL A 230 3.14 13.96 7.04
C VAL A 230 3.57 14.25 5.60
N VAL A 231 3.78 15.53 5.30
CA VAL A 231 4.27 15.96 3.98
C VAL A 231 5.62 16.65 4.17
N LYS A 232 6.66 15.83 4.14
CA LYS A 232 8.08 16.20 4.17
C LYS A 232 8.81 15.39 3.10
N PRO A 233 10.09 15.68 2.79
CA PRO A 233 10.94 14.71 2.10
C PRO A 233 10.86 13.34 2.77
N HIS A 234 11.00 12.25 2.02
CA HIS A 234 10.79 10.86 2.49
C HIS A 234 9.33 10.47 2.77
N SER A 235 8.36 11.39 2.73
CA SER A 235 6.97 11.00 2.95
C SER A 235 6.35 10.22 1.79
N TRP A 236 5.60 9.18 2.13
CA TRP A 236 4.89 8.29 1.22
C TRP A 236 3.45 8.02 1.69
N GLY A 237 2.64 7.40 0.83
CA GLY A 237 1.33 6.90 1.19
C GLY A 237 0.39 6.66 0.01
N GLY A 238 -0.60 5.80 0.24
CA GLY A 238 -1.52 5.35 -0.79
C GLY A 238 -2.58 4.39 -0.28
N TRP A 239 -3.24 3.71 -1.22
CA TRP A 239 -4.33 2.80 -0.92
C TRP A 239 -4.41 1.62 -1.88
N THR A 240 -5.00 0.53 -1.40
CA THR A 240 -5.30 -0.68 -2.18
C THR A 240 -6.67 -1.22 -1.78
N ILE A 241 -7.52 -1.53 -2.76
CA ILE A 241 -8.71 -2.35 -2.55
C ILE A 241 -8.42 -3.75 -3.06
N VAL A 242 -8.48 -4.76 -2.19
CA VAL A 242 -8.41 -6.17 -2.59
C VAL A 242 -9.82 -6.72 -2.71
N VAL A 243 -10.13 -7.42 -3.81
CA VAL A 243 -11.47 -7.94 -4.13
C VAL A 243 -11.39 -9.42 -4.48
N ALA A 244 -12.06 -10.26 -3.69
CA ALA A 244 -12.33 -11.66 -4.02
C ALA A 244 -13.69 -11.78 -4.70
N TYR A 245 -13.77 -12.46 -5.84
CA TYR A 245 -15.00 -12.58 -6.63
C TYR A 245 -15.17 -13.97 -7.23
N GLU A 246 -16.40 -14.48 -7.22
CA GLU A 246 -16.78 -15.70 -7.91
C GLU A 246 -17.12 -15.39 -9.37
N ASN A 247 -16.66 -16.22 -10.29
CA ASN A 247 -17.07 -16.22 -11.67
C ASN A 247 -16.96 -17.66 -12.22
N PRO A 248 -18.05 -18.25 -12.74
CA PRO A 248 -18.05 -19.63 -13.22
C PRO A 248 -17.14 -19.87 -14.44
N CYS A 249 -16.68 -18.82 -15.12
CA CYS A 249 -15.70 -18.92 -16.21
C CYS A 249 -14.25 -19.03 -15.70
N LYS A 250 -14.01 -18.94 -14.38
CA LYS A 250 -12.69 -19.11 -13.78
C LYS A 250 -12.51 -20.55 -13.22
N PRO A 251 -11.27 -21.07 -13.14
CA PRO A 251 -10.97 -22.35 -12.49
C PRO A 251 -11.45 -22.38 -11.04
N LEU A 252 -11.66 -23.58 -10.50
CA LEU A 252 -11.88 -23.72 -9.07
C LEU A 252 -10.60 -23.32 -8.36
N ARG A 253 -10.67 -22.32 -7.47
CA ARG A 253 -9.50 -21.81 -6.77
C ARG A 253 -9.70 -21.82 -5.28
N HIS A 254 -8.61 -22.09 -4.57
CA HIS A 254 -8.45 -21.68 -3.20
C HIS A 254 -7.99 -20.22 -3.20
N ILE A 255 -8.75 -19.34 -2.56
CA ILE A 255 -8.50 -17.91 -2.50
C ILE A 255 -8.27 -17.51 -1.06
N HIS A 256 -7.24 -16.71 -0.81
CA HIS A 256 -6.87 -16.29 0.54
C HIS A 256 -6.40 -14.84 0.57
N LEU A 257 -6.75 -14.13 1.63
CA LEU A 257 -6.26 -12.81 1.97
C LEU A 257 -5.80 -12.81 3.44
N TRP A 258 -4.55 -12.41 3.64
CA TRP A 258 -3.96 -12.12 4.94
C TRP A 258 -3.64 -10.63 5.04
N ASP A 259 -3.94 -10.03 6.18
CA ASP A 259 -3.44 -8.69 6.49
C ASP A 259 -2.76 -8.67 7.85
N GLY A 260 -1.86 -7.70 8.02
CA GLY A 260 -1.11 -7.43 9.23
C GLY A 260 -0.45 -6.06 9.10
N PHE A 261 0.56 -5.78 9.93
CA PHE A 261 1.43 -4.62 9.78
C PHE A 261 2.73 -4.90 10.52
N GLN A 262 3.81 -5.07 9.78
CA GLN A 262 5.15 -5.36 10.33
C GLN A 262 6.20 -4.60 9.55
N VAL A 263 7.33 -4.30 10.19
CA VAL A 263 8.49 -3.64 9.57
C VAL A 263 9.63 -4.62 9.36
N GLU A 264 10.41 -4.42 8.30
CA GLU A 264 11.80 -4.87 8.20
C GLU A 264 12.70 -3.64 8.32
N LEU A 265 13.69 -3.70 9.22
CA LEU A 265 14.58 -2.57 9.47
C LEU A 265 15.92 -2.77 8.76
N PRO A 266 16.64 -1.68 8.45
CA PRO A 266 18.01 -1.75 7.98
C PRO A 266 18.91 -2.63 8.86
N ASP A 267 19.71 -3.50 8.25
CA ASP A 267 20.69 -4.34 8.94
C ASP A 267 20.07 -5.27 10.02
N SER A 268 18.75 -5.54 9.99
CA SER A 268 18.13 -6.54 10.87
C SER A 268 18.32 -7.98 10.37
N PRO A 269 18.25 -9.00 11.25
CA PRO A 269 18.27 -10.38 10.79
C PRO A 269 17.06 -10.65 9.88
N PRO A 270 17.22 -11.44 8.79
CA PRO A 270 16.13 -11.78 7.88
C PRO A 270 14.91 -12.30 8.64
N ARG A 271 13.74 -11.84 8.24
CA ARG A 271 12.48 -12.21 8.88
C ARG A 271 11.67 -13.14 7.99
N GLU A 272 10.90 -14.00 8.64
CA GLU A 272 10.00 -14.95 7.98
C GLU A 272 8.59 -14.73 8.48
N LEU A 273 7.63 -14.76 7.55
CA LEU A 273 6.21 -14.75 7.81
C LEU A 273 5.58 -16.00 7.19
N LYS A 274 4.95 -16.82 8.02
CA LYS A 274 4.18 -17.98 7.55
C LYS A 274 2.75 -17.55 7.20
N LEU A 275 2.42 -17.55 5.91
CA LEU A 275 1.06 -17.40 5.39
C LEU A 275 0.38 -18.76 5.40
N THR A 276 -0.37 -19.02 6.48
CA THR A 276 -0.99 -20.32 6.70
C THR A 276 -2.33 -20.48 6.02
N GLY A 277 -2.68 -21.71 5.66
CA GLY A 277 -4.01 -22.07 5.16
C GLY A 277 -4.13 -22.07 3.64
N LEU A 278 -3.00 -22.06 2.93
CA LEU A 278 -2.98 -22.34 1.50
C LEU A 278 -3.44 -23.79 1.24
N GLN A 279 -3.95 -24.06 0.04
CA GLN A 279 -4.28 -25.41 -0.39
C GLN A 279 -3.94 -25.60 -1.86
N THR A 280 -3.02 -26.52 -2.17
CA THR A 280 -2.77 -26.99 -3.55
C THR A 280 -3.34 -28.40 -3.77
N PRO A 281 -3.56 -28.82 -5.03
CA PRO A 281 -3.97 -30.19 -5.36
C PRO A 281 -3.00 -31.24 -4.79
N PRO A 282 -3.47 -32.44 -4.40
CA PRO A 282 -2.63 -33.42 -3.70
C PRO A 282 -1.67 -34.22 -4.59
N VAL A 283 -1.82 -34.16 -5.92
CA VAL A 283 -1.08 -35.06 -6.85
C VAL A 283 -0.54 -34.38 -8.11
N ASP A 284 -0.89 -33.11 -8.34
CA ASP A 284 -0.49 -32.37 -9.54
C ASP A 284 0.56 -31.33 -9.15
N ASP A 285 1.73 -31.40 -9.78
CA ASP A 285 2.81 -30.45 -9.55
C ASP A 285 2.71 -29.24 -10.50
N ASP A 286 1.83 -29.27 -11.51
CA ASP A 286 1.54 -28.11 -12.37
C ASP A 286 0.47 -27.21 -11.73
N VAL A 287 0.83 -26.66 -10.56
CA VAL A 287 -0.06 -25.84 -9.76
C VAL A 287 0.02 -24.38 -10.20
N ILE A 288 -1.08 -23.86 -10.74
CA ILE A 288 -1.18 -22.44 -11.12
C ILE A 288 -1.54 -21.60 -9.89
N GLY A 289 -0.77 -20.55 -9.61
CA GLY A 289 -1.06 -19.65 -8.51
C GLY A 289 -0.44 -18.27 -8.66
N LYS A 290 -1.07 -17.29 -8.02
CA LYS A 290 -0.55 -15.93 -7.92
C LYS A 290 -0.54 -15.46 -6.48
N LEU A 291 0.50 -14.74 -6.11
CA LEU A 291 0.62 -14.02 -4.85
C LEU A 291 0.67 -12.52 -5.14
N GLY A 292 -0.17 -11.74 -4.47
CA GLY A 292 -0.05 -10.29 -4.45
C GLY A 292 0.28 -9.78 -3.06
N PHE A 293 0.86 -8.58 -3.02
CA PHE A 293 1.25 -7.94 -1.78
C PHE A 293 1.01 -6.43 -1.81
N VAL A 294 0.94 -5.85 -0.62
CA VAL A 294 1.01 -4.40 -0.38
C VAL A 294 2.14 -4.14 0.60
N VAL A 295 3.10 -3.34 0.16
CA VAL A 295 4.30 -2.95 0.90
C VAL A 295 4.44 -1.44 0.81
N TYR A 296 5.01 -0.86 1.87
CA TYR A 296 5.17 0.56 2.02
C TYR A 296 6.65 0.91 2.24
N ASP A 297 7.02 2.11 1.84
CA ASP A 297 8.38 2.66 1.82
C ASP A 297 9.39 1.86 0.99
N GLY A 298 8.94 1.10 0.00
CA GLY A 298 9.82 0.53 -1.02
C GLY A 298 10.28 1.61 -2.01
N ASP A 299 11.56 1.59 -2.41
CA ASP A 299 12.21 2.68 -3.12
C ASP A 299 12.79 2.27 -4.48
N LEU A 300 12.37 2.98 -5.54
CA LEU A 300 12.80 2.65 -6.91
C LEU A 300 14.33 2.79 -7.08
N LYS A 301 14.99 1.67 -7.42
CA LYS A 301 16.44 1.56 -7.66
C LYS A 301 17.28 1.75 -6.40
N TRP A 302 16.69 1.64 -5.21
CA TRP A 302 17.46 1.54 -3.98
C TRP A 302 17.59 0.07 -3.60
N THR A 303 18.58 -0.60 -4.19
CA THR A 303 18.75 -2.04 -3.97
C THR A 303 19.09 -2.40 -2.53
N GLY A 304 18.79 -3.64 -2.12
CA GLY A 304 19.12 -4.19 -0.80
C GLY A 304 17.97 -4.98 -0.21
N ASP A 305 16.74 -4.57 -0.52
CA ASP A 305 15.53 -5.25 -0.12
C ASP A 305 15.30 -6.51 -0.96
N THR A 306 14.79 -7.55 -0.30
CA THR A 306 14.47 -8.83 -0.96
C THR A 306 13.12 -9.36 -0.52
N LEU A 307 12.48 -10.09 -1.42
CA LEU A 307 11.31 -10.89 -1.15
C LEU A 307 11.56 -12.29 -1.70
N ALA A 308 11.39 -13.31 -0.87
CA ALA A 308 11.43 -14.70 -1.31
C ALA A 308 10.22 -15.46 -0.77
N VAL A 309 9.77 -16.47 -1.51
CA VAL A 309 8.71 -17.39 -1.07
C VAL A 309 9.21 -18.81 -1.10
N GLN A 310 8.70 -19.59 -0.16
CA GLN A 310 8.87 -21.03 -0.11
C GLN A 310 7.53 -21.64 0.28
N SER A 311 6.91 -22.39 -0.64
CA SER A 311 5.76 -23.21 -0.27
C SER A 311 6.21 -24.41 0.58
N THR A 312 5.26 -25.16 1.13
CA THR A 312 5.55 -26.24 2.09
C THR A 312 6.50 -27.30 1.53
N ASN A 313 6.31 -27.69 0.27
CA ASN A 313 7.08 -28.71 -0.44
C ASN A 313 7.91 -28.12 -1.61
N GLY A 314 7.79 -26.82 -1.85
CA GLY A 314 8.44 -26.11 -2.96
C GLY A 314 9.86 -25.60 -2.65
N PRO A 315 10.58 -25.15 -3.70
CA PRO A 315 11.86 -24.50 -3.54
C PRO A 315 11.69 -23.12 -2.90
N LEU A 316 12.77 -22.62 -2.29
CA LEU A 316 12.89 -21.19 -2.01
C LEU A 316 13.15 -20.45 -3.33
N ALA A 317 12.36 -19.41 -3.61
CA ALA A 317 12.49 -18.60 -4.80
C ALA A 317 12.40 -17.11 -4.46
N ASN A 318 13.27 -16.31 -5.08
CA ASN A 318 13.21 -14.85 -4.96
C ASN A 318 12.17 -14.29 -5.92
N PHE A 319 11.49 -13.24 -5.50
CA PHE A 319 10.65 -12.43 -6.36
C PHE A 319 11.55 -11.73 -7.39
N VAL A 320 11.36 -12.13 -8.65
CA VAL A 320 12.06 -11.56 -9.80
C VAL A 320 11.07 -11.54 -10.95
N ASP A 321 10.99 -10.40 -11.62
CA ASP A 321 10.21 -10.25 -12.84
C ASP A 321 10.88 -9.22 -13.77
N PRO A 322 10.38 -8.94 -14.98
CA PRO A 322 10.96 -7.95 -15.89
C PRO A 322 11.15 -6.53 -15.30
N ASN A 323 10.40 -6.19 -14.26
CA ASN A 323 10.40 -4.89 -13.58
C ASN A 323 11.04 -4.90 -12.19
N HIS A 324 11.31 -6.07 -11.60
CA HIS A 324 11.87 -6.25 -10.24
C HIS A 324 13.11 -7.14 -10.28
N LYS A 325 14.24 -6.62 -9.78
CA LYS A 325 15.43 -7.43 -9.55
C LYS A 325 15.33 -8.12 -8.20
N ALA A 326 16.10 -9.20 -8.04
CA ALA A 326 16.10 -9.97 -6.79
C ALA A 326 16.52 -9.17 -5.54
N ASP A 327 17.26 -8.08 -5.74
CA ASP A 327 17.75 -7.16 -4.72
C ASP A 327 17.04 -5.79 -4.77
N ASP A 328 15.87 -5.68 -5.39
CA ASP A 328 15.07 -4.45 -5.55
C ASP A 328 13.60 -4.87 -5.74
N ALA A 329 13.09 -5.62 -4.75
CA ALA A 329 11.78 -6.28 -4.77
C ALA A 329 10.61 -5.29 -4.55
N PHE A 330 10.84 -4.25 -3.75
CA PHE A 330 9.90 -3.21 -3.38
C PHE A 330 10.39 -1.88 -3.95
N ASN A 331 10.07 -1.61 -5.22
CA ASN A 331 10.67 -0.54 -6.00
C ASN A 331 9.68 0.58 -6.36
N SER A 332 8.76 0.89 -5.44
CA SER A 332 7.71 1.90 -5.59
C SER A 332 6.76 1.64 -6.77
N THR A 333 6.39 0.39 -7.04
CA THR A 333 5.53 0.06 -8.19
C THR A 333 4.14 -0.41 -7.84
N ILE A 334 3.24 -0.18 -8.80
CA ILE A 334 1.90 -0.72 -8.77
C ILE A 334 1.74 -1.55 -10.04
N GLU A 335 2.24 -2.78 -10.01
CA GLU A 335 2.51 -3.61 -11.19
C GLU A 335 1.65 -4.89 -11.22
N GLU A 336 1.18 -5.22 -12.42
CA GLU A 336 0.59 -6.51 -12.76
C GLU A 336 1.02 -6.81 -14.19
N LEU A 337 1.77 -7.90 -14.37
CA LEU A 337 2.36 -8.23 -15.66
C LEU A 337 1.40 -8.99 -16.58
N THR A 338 0.32 -9.54 -16.04
CA THR A 338 -0.74 -10.18 -16.83
C THR A 338 -1.69 -9.12 -17.37
N PRO A 339 -1.74 -8.89 -18.69
CA PRO A 339 -2.51 -7.78 -19.26
C PRO A 339 -4.00 -7.82 -18.91
N ALA A 340 -4.59 -9.01 -18.77
CA ALA A 340 -6.00 -9.18 -18.41
C ALA A 340 -6.32 -8.78 -16.96
N ASP A 341 -5.31 -8.72 -16.08
CA ASP A 341 -5.44 -8.35 -14.67
C ASP A 341 -5.00 -6.89 -14.42
N GLN A 342 -4.49 -6.19 -15.43
CA GLN A 342 -4.12 -4.77 -15.33
C GLN A 342 -5.36 -3.88 -15.20
N PHE A 343 -5.18 -2.76 -14.49
CA PHE A 343 -6.23 -1.77 -14.30
C PHE A 343 -5.74 -0.37 -14.62
N ASN A 344 -6.65 0.49 -15.05
CA ASN A 344 -6.36 1.92 -15.21
C ASN A 344 -6.33 2.59 -13.85
N ARG A 345 -5.42 3.56 -13.68
CA ARG A 345 -5.33 4.38 -12.48
C ARG A 345 -4.88 5.80 -12.82
N VAL A 346 -5.30 6.77 -12.01
CA VAL A 346 -4.97 8.19 -12.19
C VAL A 346 -4.45 8.77 -10.88
N PRO A 347 -3.20 9.25 -10.84
CA PRO A 347 -2.19 9.24 -11.91
C PRO A 347 -1.64 7.81 -12.19
N TYR A 348 -0.97 7.66 -13.34
CA TYR A 348 -0.27 6.45 -13.75
C TYR A 348 1.25 6.71 -13.75
N ASN A 349 1.86 6.76 -12.56
CA ASN A 349 3.31 6.96 -12.42
C ASN A 349 4.03 5.61 -12.33
N ARG A 350 5.18 5.45 -13.01
CA ARG A 350 6.02 4.25 -12.85
C ARG A 350 6.68 4.21 -11.48
N ASN A 351 6.99 5.38 -10.93
CA ASN A 351 7.51 5.55 -9.58
C ASN A 351 6.43 6.17 -8.68
N ASN A 352 6.00 5.41 -7.68
CA ASN A 352 4.93 5.80 -6.75
C ASN A 352 5.45 6.31 -5.40
N PHE A 353 6.79 6.48 -5.28
CA PHE A 353 7.49 7.10 -4.15
C PHE A 353 7.09 6.48 -2.80
N GLY A 354 7.50 5.22 -2.57
CA GLY A 354 7.27 4.51 -1.31
C GLY A 354 5.96 3.72 -1.23
N TYR A 355 5.27 3.46 -2.35
CA TYR A 355 4.06 2.65 -2.34
C TYR A 355 4.15 1.50 -3.34
N ASP A 356 4.10 0.28 -2.80
CA ASP A 356 4.20 -0.96 -3.55
C ASP A 356 2.90 -1.75 -3.46
N SER A 357 2.38 -2.14 -4.61
CA SER A 357 1.27 -3.07 -4.69
C SER A 357 1.45 -3.87 -5.96
N ASN A 358 1.97 -5.09 -5.85
CA ASN A 358 2.37 -5.90 -6.99
C ASN A 358 1.73 -7.28 -6.95
N ARG A 359 1.74 -7.98 -8.10
CA ARG A 359 1.33 -9.38 -8.21
C ARG A 359 2.41 -10.20 -8.90
N TRP A 360 2.67 -11.36 -8.33
CA TRP A 360 3.68 -12.31 -8.73
C TRP A 360 3.04 -13.64 -9.08
N ASP A 361 3.38 -14.18 -10.25
CA ASP A 361 3.11 -15.57 -10.59
C ASP A 361 4.05 -16.48 -9.80
N ILE A 362 3.47 -17.33 -8.95
CA ILE A 362 4.21 -18.24 -8.08
C ILE A 362 4.08 -19.69 -8.52
N SER A 363 3.51 -19.95 -9.69
CA SER A 363 3.17 -21.30 -10.17
C SER A 363 4.40 -22.24 -10.15
N ASP A 364 5.55 -21.75 -10.61
CA ASP A 364 6.81 -22.52 -10.64
C ASP A 364 7.33 -22.94 -9.25
N PHE A 365 6.83 -22.32 -8.17
CA PHE A 365 7.26 -22.55 -6.80
C PHE A 365 6.27 -23.37 -5.98
N LEU A 366 5.05 -23.55 -6.48
CA LEU A 366 4.03 -24.38 -5.85
C LEU A 366 4.26 -25.86 -6.19
N ARG A 367 3.86 -26.75 -5.29
CA ARG A 367 3.95 -28.20 -5.41
C ARG A 367 2.66 -28.84 -4.96
N ALA A 368 2.46 -30.09 -5.35
CA ALA A 368 1.34 -30.87 -4.85
C ALA A 368 1.34 -30.95 -3.31
N GLY A 369 0.17 -30.76 -2.70
CA GLY A 369 -0.04 -30.89 -1.25
C GLY A 369 0.60 -29.81 -0.38
N ASP A 370 0.91 -28.62 -0.93
CA ASP A 370 1.30 -27.47 -0.12
C ASP A 370 0.13 -26.96 0.73
N THR A 371 0.44 -26.61 1.98
CA THR A 371 -0.53 -26.10 2.96
C THR A 371 -0.28 -24.66 3.37
N ASP A 372 0.88 -24.13 3.05
CA ASP A 372 1.34 -22.82 3.49
C ASP A 372 2.39 -22.25 2.52
N ILE A 373 2.51 -20.92 2.49
CA ILE A 373 3.67 -20.20 1.93
C ILE A 373 4.42 -19.52 3.07
N THR A 374 5.73 -19.71 3.14
CA THR A 374 6.61 -18.89 3.96
C THR A 374 7.15 -17.77 3.10
N VAL A 375 6.86 -16.53 3.46
CA VAL A 375 7.47 -15.33 2.89
C VAL A 375 8.70 -15.00 3.71
N LYS A 376 9.83 -14.77 3.04
CA LYS A 376 11.08 -14.33 3.66
C LYS A 376 11.44 -12.97 3.10
N PHE A 377 11.86 -12.07 3.97
CA PHE A 377 12.14 -10.69 3.61
C PHE A 377 13.33 -10.21 4.44
N ASP A 378 14.13 -9.35 3.79
CA ASP A 378 15.41 -8.86 4.29
C ASP A 378 15.71 -7.50 3.67
N THR A 379 16.60 -6.74 4.30
CA THR A 379 17.18 -5.51 3.75
C THR A 379 18.54 -5.21 4.37
N ASP A 380 19.51 -4.86 3.53
CA ASP A 380 20.81 -4.34 3.98
C ASP A 380 20.89 -2.81 3.96
N LYS A 381 19.81 -2.13 3.54
CA LYS A 381 19.78 -0.68 3.33
C LYS A 381 18.55 0.00 3.90
N ASP A 382 17.50 0.25 3.12
CA ASP A 382 16.34 0.99 3.65
C ASP A 382 15.30 0.03 4.23
N GLY A 383 14.59 0.51 5.25
CA GLY A 383 13.50 -0.25 5.86
C GLY A 383 12.23 -0.19 5.01
N TYR A 384 11.30 -1.10 5.25
CA TYR A 384 9.97 -1.09 4.62
C TYR A 384 8.93 -1.76 5.51
N ASP A 385 7.66 -1.46 5.25
CA ASP A 385 6.54 -2.04 5.98
C ASP A 385 5.70 -2.99 5.12
N LEU A 386 5.38 -4.15 5.68
CA LEU A 386 4.53 -5.17 5.09
C LEU A 386 3.10 -5.04 5.62
N GLY A 387 2.13 -4.91 4.71
CA GLY A 387 0.73 -4.68 5.08
C GLY A 387 -0.23 -5.82 4.74
N VAL A 388 -0.14 -6.35 3.52
CA VAL A 388 -1.15 -7.26 2.97
C VAL A 388 -0.49 -8.32 2.10
N PHE A 389 -0.95 -9.56 2.19
CA PHE A 389 -0.70 -10.61 1.22
C PHE A 389 -2.02 -11.23 0.78
N TYR A 390 -2.13 -11.61 -0.48
CA TYR A 390 -3.29 -12.34 -0.96
C TYR A 390 -2.90 -13.29 -2.08
N ALA A 391 -3.57 -14.43 -2.18
CA ALA A 391 -3.26 -15.43 -3.17
C ALA A 391 -4.50 -16.07 -3.75
N TYR A 392 -4.34 -16.59 -4.96
CA TYR A 392 -5.14 -17.72 -5.40
C TYR A 392 -4.24 -18.88 -5.81
N VAL A 393 -4.79 -20.08 -5.70
CA VAL A 393 -4.22 -21.32 -6.22
C VAL A 393 -5.32 -22.11 -6.91
N ASN A 394 -5.07 -22.62 -8.11
CA ASN A 394 -5.98 -23.52 -8.80
C ASN A 394 -6.07 -24.87 -8.05
N LEU A 395 -7.30 -25.29 -7.76
CA LEU A 395 -7.60 -26.60 -7.17
C LEU A 395 -7.95 -27.66 -8.22
N ASP A 396 -8.25 -27.23 -9.44
CA ASP A 396 -8.44 -28.08 -10.61
C ASP A 396 -7.50 -27.67 -11.76
N SER A 397 -7.24 -28.61 -12.66
CA SER A 397 -6.40 -28.41 -13.85
C SER A 397 -7.12 -27.72 -15.02
N ALA A 398 -8.25 -27.04 -14.74
CA ALA A 398 -8.98 -26.29 -15.77
C ALA A 398 -8.16 -25.05 -16.17
N VAL A 399 -7.83 -24.94 -17.46
CA VAL A 399 -7.13 -23.78 -18.02
C VAL A 399 -8.15 -22.67 -18.27
N GLU A 400 -7.79 -21.41 -18.01
CA GLU A 400 -8.64 -20.26 -18.37
C GLU A 400 -8.86 -20.22 -19.89
N GLU A 401 -10.11 -20.32 -20.35
CA GLU A 401 -10.46 -19.95 -21.72
C GLU A 401 -10.44 -18.41 -21.82
N GLY A 402 -9.51 -17.90 -22.65
CA GLY A 402 -9.16 -16.47 -22.72
C GLY A 402 -10.09 -15.58 -23.54
#